data_AF-A0A5M5BJS6-F1
#
_entry.id   AF-A0A5M5BJS6-F1
#
_cell.length_a   1.000
_cell.length_b   1.000
_cell.length_c   1.000
_cell.angle_alpha   90.00
_cell.angle_beta   90.00
_cell.angle_gamma   90.00
#
_symmetry.space_group_name_H-M   'P 1'
#
loop_
_entity.id
_entity.type
_entity.pdbx_description
1 polymer ?
#
loop_
_entity_poly.entity_id
_entity_poly.type
_entity_poly.pdbx_seq_one_letter_code
_entity_poly.pdbx_strand_id
1 'polypeptide(L)'
;YSGGSKWGNWGCIIGTLVGLLFLPWGIILGPFLGAVIGELLGNKEFSQALKSGVGSLLGFIFGTLLKFVVCGYFCYQFIIGLIR
;
A
#
# COMPACT_ATOMS: atom_id res chain seq x y z
N TYR A 1 1.27 16.14 -10.99
CA TYR A 1 -0.13 15.83 -10.63
C TYR A 1 -0.45 14.40 -11.04
N SER A 2 0.04 13.42 -10.28
CA SER A 2 -0.11 12.00 -10.64
C SER A 2 -1.52 11.51 -10.24
N GLY A 3 -2.49 11.80 -11.10
CA GLY A 3 -3.47 10.83 -11.58
C GLY A 3 -4.41 10.06 -10.65
N GLY A 4 -4.46 10.28 -9.33
CA GLY A 4 -5.43 9.60 -8.46
C GLY A 4 -6.82 10.21 -8.57
N SER A 5 -7.78 9.55 -9.22
CA SER A 5 -9.19 9.94 -9.11
C SER A 5 -9.66 9.69 -7.67
N LYS A 6 -10.62 10.49 -7.17
CA LYS A 6 -11.25 10.25 -5.85
C LYS A 6 -11.75 8.80 -5.71
N TRP A 7 -12.18 8.23 -6.83
CA TRP A 7 -12.62 6.83 -6.95
C TRP A 7 -11.49 5.81 -6.79
N GLY A 8 -10.30 6.07 -7.33
CA GLY A 8 -9.12 5.21 -7.14
C GLY A 8 -8.65 5.16 -5.68
N ASN A 9 -8.72 6.29 -4.98
CA ASN A 9 -8.33 6.36 -3.57
C ASN A 9 -9.33 5.61 -2.67
N TRP A 10 -10.64 5.73 -2.92
CA TRP A 10 -11.68 5.00 -2.20
C TRP A 10 -11.63 3.49 -2.49
N GLY A 11 -11.40 3.10 -3.75
CA GLY A 11 -11.21 1.70 -4.12
C GLY A 11 -9.97 1.08 -3.49
N CYS A 12 -8.87 1.83 -3.36
CA CYS A 12 -7.68 1.36 -2.64
C CYS A 12 -7.98 1.11 -1.15
N ILE A 13 -8.71 2.02 -0.49
CA ILE A 13 -9.08 1.87 0.93
C ILE A 13 -9.96 0.63 1.13
N ILE A 14 -11.01 0.46 0.31
CA ILE A 14 -11.89 -0.71 0.41
C ILE A 14 -11.15 -2.00 0.05
N GLY A 15 -10.36 -2.00 -1.02
CA GLY A 15 -9.60 -3.18 -1.45
C GLY A 15 -8.53 -3.59 -0.45
N THR A 16 -7.94 -2.63 0.29
CA THR A 16 -7.03 -2.93 1.40
C THR A 16 -7.79 -3.52 2.59
N LEU A 17 -8.98 -2.98 2.91
CA LEU A 17 -9.82 -3.47 4.01
C LEU A 17 -10.33 -4.90 3.76
N VAL A 18 -10.76 -5.19 2.52
CA VAL A 18 -11.23 -6.51 2.09
C VAL A 18 -10.04 -7.47 1.90
N GLY A 19 -8.91 -6.98 1.36
CA GLY A 19 -7.69 -7.76 1.18
C GLY A 19 -7.05 -8.20 2.51
N LEU A 20 -7.27 -7.44 3.59
CA LEU A 20 -6.84 -7.81 4.94
C LEU A 20 -7.49 -9.12 5.45
N LEU A 21 -8.65 -9.50 4.90
CA LEU A 21 -9.39 -10.70 5.30
C LEU A 21 -8.83 -12.00 4.69
N PHE A 22 -7.96 -11.90 3.68
CA PHE A 22 -7.28 -13.02 3.01
C PHE A 22 -5.75 -12.94 3.24
N LEU A 23 -5.28 -13.17 4.47
CA LEU A 23 -3.84 -13.26 4.77
C LEU A 23 -3.21 -14.49 4.07
N PRO A 24 -2.00 -14.44 3.45
CA PRO A 24 -1.03 -13.35 3.27
C PRO A 24 -1.01 -12.73 1.85
N TRP A 25 -1.61 -13.39 0.85
CA TRP A 25 -1.64 -12.90 -0.54
C TRP A 25 -2.50 -11.64 -0.68
N GLY A 26 -3.57 -11.51 0.12
CA GLY A 26 -4.51 -10.40 0.06
C GLY A 26 -3.96 -9.07 0.57
N ILE A 27 -2.91 -9.06 1.39
CA ILE A 27 -2.26 -7.80 1.83
C ILE A 27 -1.44 -7.15 0.72
N ILE A 28 -0.81 -7.95 -0.15
CA ILE A 28 -0.02 -7.43 -1.27
C ILE A 28 -0.95 -7.21 -2.47
N LEU A 29 -1.84 -8.16 -2.76
CA LEU A 29 -2.76 -8.06 -3.89
C LEU A 29 -3.94 -7.12 -3.64
N GLY A 30 -4.35 -6.91 -2.39
CA GLY A 30 -5.48 -6.06 -2.00
C GLY A 30 -5.32 -4.58 -2.38
N PRO A 31 -4.18 -3.92 -2.05
CA PRO A 31 -3.90 -2.55 -2.47
C PRO A 31 -3.79 -2.41 -4.00
N PHE A 32 -3.24 -3.42 -4.68
CA PHE A 32 -3.12 -3.45 -6.13
C PHE A 32 -4.48 -3.58 -6.82
N LEU A 33 -5.23 -4.63 -6.49
CA LEU A 33 -6.57 -4.89 -7.04
C LEU A 33 -7.55 -3.78 -6.64
N GLY A 34 -7.49 -3.31 -5.40
CA GLY A 34 -8.31 -2.20 -4.90
C GLY A 34 -8.09 -0.90 -5.68
N ALA A 35 -6.83 -0.54 -5.94
CA ALA A 35 -6.50 0.65 -6.72
C ALA A 35 -6.90 0.49 -8.20
N VAL A 36 -6.68 -0.69 -8.80
CA VAL A 36 -7.07 -0.97 -10.20
C VAL A 36 -8.60 -0.95 -10.36
N ILE A 37 -9.33 -1.67 -9.50
CA ILE A 37 -10.80 -1.71 -9.52
C ILE A 37 -11.39 -0.33 -9.21
N GLY A 38 -10.81 0.42 -8.26
CA GLY A 38 -11.23 1.79 -7.93
C GLY A 38 -11.07 2.78 -9.08
N GLU A 39 -9.98 2.71 -9.84
CA GLU A 39 -9.80 3.53 -11.04
C GLU A 39 -10.73 3.10 -12.17
N LEU A 40 -10.94 1.78 -12.38
CA LEU A 40 -11.90 1.27 -13.37
C LEU A 40 -13.33 1.72 -13.09
N LEU A 41 -13.77 1.66 -11.83
CA LEU A 41 -15.08 2.18 -11.40
C LEU A 41 -15.19 3.70 -11.60
N GLY A 42 -14.07 4.40 -11.57
CA GLY A 42 -13.95 5.82 -11.89
C GLY A 42 -13.97 6.16 -13.38
N ASN A 43 -14.30 5.22 -14.28
CA ASN A 43 -14.30 5.38 -15.74
C ASN A 43 -12.93 5.79 -16.32
N LYS A 44 -11.83 5.42 -15.66
CA LYS A 44 -10.47 5.63 -16.16
C LYS A 44 -10.04 4.47 -17.04
N GLU A 45 -9.20 4.75 -18.03
CA GLU A 45 -8.63 3.70 -18.89
C GLU A 45 -7.82 2.67 -18.10
N PHE A 46 -7.87 1.42 -18.57
CA PHE A 46 -7.18 0.28 -17.95
C PHE A 46 -5.66 0.52 -17.80
N SER A 47 -5.05 1.21 -18.77
CA SER A 47 -3.64 1.61 -18.74
C SER A 47 -3.33 2.54 -17.55
N GLN A 48 -4.24 3.46 -17.25
CA GLN A 48 -4.08 4.40 -16.14
C GLN A 48 -4.37 3.74 -14.79
N ALA A 49 -5.35 2.83 -14.73
CA ALA A 49 -5.65 2.03 -13.55
C ALA A 49 -4.46 1.14 -13.15
N LEU A 50 -3.81 0.48 -14.10
CA LEU A 50 -2.59 -0.31 -13.87
C LEU A 50 -1.45 0.56 -13.33
N LYS A 51 -1.23 1.75 -13.91
CA LYS A 51 -0.19 2.68 -13.46
C LYS A 51 -0.44 3.14 -12.01
N SER A 52 -1.70 3.37 -11.65
CA SER A 52 -2.12 3.73 -10.28
C SER A 52 -1.96 2.54 -9.32
N GLY A 53 -2.32 1.33 -9.75
CA GLY A 53 -2.13 0.09 -8.98
C GLY A 53 -0.66 -0.17 -8.65
N VAL A 54 0.24 -0.02 -9.64
CA VAL A 54 1.69 -0.16 -9.43
C VAL A 54 2.21 0.90 -8.46
N GLY A 55 1.70 2.14 -8.54
CA GLY A 55 2.02 3.20 -7.58
C GLY A 55 1.59 2.86 -6.15
N SER A 56 0.41 2.28 -5.97
CA SER A 56 -0.11 1.82 -4.66
C SER A 56 0.75 0.70 -4.08
N LEU A 57 1.13 -0.29 -4.89
CA LEU A 57 2.07 -1.35 -4.47
C LEU A 57 3.42 -0.81 -4.05
N LEU A 58 4.02 0.07 -4.85
CA LEU A 58 5.31 0.68 -4.54
C LEU A 58 5.23 1.48 -3.24
N GLY A 59 4.18 2.28 -3.06
CA GLY A 59 3.94 3.04 -1.83
C GLY A 59 3.76 2.13 -0.61
N PHE A 60 3.06 1.01 -0.76
CA PHE A 60 2.87 0.02 0.30
C PHE A 60 4.19 -0.65 0.70
N ILE A 61 4.99 -1.09 -0.27
CA ILE A 61 6.32 -1.68 -0.04
C ILE A 61 7.24 -0.67 0.62
N PHE A 62 7.30 0.56 0.11
CA PHE A 62 8.10 1.63 0.69
C PHE A 62 7.68 1.94 2.13
N GLY A 63 6.38 2.06 2.38
CA GLY A 63 5.85 2.31 3.72
C GLY A 63 6.16 1.18 4.70
N THR A 64 6.12 -0.08 4.23
CA THR A 64 6.47 -1.26 5.02
C THR A 64 7.97 -1.28 5.34
N LEU A 65 8.82 -1.00 4.34
CA LEU A 65 10.28 -0.90 4.53
C LEU A 65 10.64 0.23 5.49
N LEU A 66 10.03 1.41 5.36
CA LEU A 66 10.25 2.53 6.27
C LEU A 66 9.91 2.16 7.71
N LYS A 67 8.75 1.54 7.94
CA LYS A 67 8.38 1.05 9.27
C LYS A 67 9.37 0.03 9.80
N PHE A 68 9.85 -0.87 8.94
CA PHE A 68 10.84 -1.88 9.31
C PHE A 68 12.17 -1.25 9.76
N VAL A 69 12.67 -0.27 9.00
CA VAL A 69 13.91 0.46 9.33
C VAL A 69 13.76 1.25 10.62
N VAL A 70 12.64 1.96 10.81
CA VAL A 70 12.39 2.75 12.03
C VAL A 70 12.27 1.85 13.25
N CYS A 71 11.54 0.74 13.17
CA CYS A 71 11.46 -0.24 14.25
C CYS A 71 12.85 -0.84 14.56
N GLY A 72 13.62 -1.19 13.53
CA GLY A 72 14.99 -1.69 13.69
C GLY A 72 15.91 -0.68 14.38
N TYR A 73 15.80 0.60 14.01
CA TYR A 73 16.56 1.69 14.64
C TYR A 73 16.17 1.87 16.12
N PHE A 74 14.88 1.84 16.44
CA PHE A 74 14.41 1.92 17.82
C PHE A 74 14.87 0.72 18.66
N CYS A 75 14.78 -0.50 18.12
CA CYS A 75 15.30 -1.69 18.79
C CYS A 75 16.81 -1.60 19.02
N TYR A 76 17.57 -1.09 18.05
CA TYR A 76 19.01 -0.91 18.17
C TYR A 76 19.36 0.10 19.29
N GLN A 77 18.69 1.25 19.31
CA GLN A 77 18.86 2.25 20.37
C GLN A 77 18.50 1.68 21.76
N PHE A 78 17.43 0.89 21.85
CA PHE A 78 17.02 0.25 23.08
C PHE A 78 18.06 -0.77 23.58
N ILE A 79 18.61 -1.60 22.70
CA ILE A 79 19.64 -2.60 23.05
C ILE A 79 20.92 -1.90 23.53
N ILE A 80 21.36 -0.84 22.84
CA ILE A 80 22.54 -0.07 23.26
C ILE A 80 22.33 0.62 24.60
N GLY A 81 21.16 1.22 24.83
CA GLY A 81 20.83 1.87 26.10
C GLY A 81 20.62 0.92 27.26
N LEU A 82 20.41 -0.37 26.99
CA LEU A 82 20.28 -1.42 28.01
C LEU A 82 21.63 -2.07 28.35
N ILE A 83 22.57 -2.07 27.39
CA ILE A 83 23.93 -2.59 27.56
C ILE A 83 24.87 -1.56 28.20
N ARG A 84 24.60 -0.26 28.06
CA ARG A 84 25.44 0.84 28.54
C ARG A 84 24.83 1.52 29.76
#